data_AF-N2BKJ6-F1
#
_entry.id   AF-N2BKJ6-F1
#
_cell.length_a   1.000
_cell.length_b   1.000
_cell.length_c   1.000
_cell.angle_alpha   90.00
_cell.angle_beta   90.00
_cell.angle_gamma   90.00
#
_symmetry.space_group_name_H-M   'P 1'
#
loop_
_entity.id
_entity.type
_entity.pdbx_description
1 polymer ?
#
loop_
_entity_poly.entity_id
_entity_poly.type
_entity_poly.pdbx_seq_one_letter_code
_entity_poly.pdbx_strand_id
1 'polypeptide(L)'
;MALNIEFNATEAYKDGLQPAMKQIGGVLEDLTKTARLLTAPLSLCGVGSDRFQVWCDKLRNGVKEENMTAAQPNILIPTLCGLSINPDETLLGEMFFNILQSSVDKTKQKFLSPAFPKILEQISSEEARLLTYLKYNQHIEFIYFMENNEHGVYAENMIEIFCDIDKDLFSINKHHLTLLGLVTFGYSKQAEAFFKDGDRLIAYESQEGKKILVENKFSNYKSITKYYAKLTLNDFGKAFVDICISEKCREFLASSPS
;
A
#
# COMPACT_ATOMS: atom_id res chain seq x y z
N MET A 1 0.12 -47.19 11.12
CA MET A 1 -1.13 -46.52 11.57
C MET A 1 -1.11 -45.14 10.94
N ALA A 2 -1.80 -44.95 9.81
CA ALA A 2 -1.91 -43.64 9.18
C ALA A 2 -3.03 -42.88 9.88
N LEU A 3 -2.71 -41.77 10.56
CA LEU A 3 -3.73 -40.85 11.07
C LEU A 3 -4.31 -40.11 9.86
N ASN A 4 -5.49 -40.55 9.40
CA ASN A 4 -6.34 -39.73 8.54
C ASN A 4 -7.01 -38.68 9.44
N ILE A 5 -6.49 -37.46 9.43
CA ILE A 5 -7.20 -36.30 9.94
C ILE A 5 -7.90 -35.67 8.73
N GLU A 6 -9.18 -35.97 8.56
CA GLU A 6 -10.04 -35.18 7.67
C GLU A 6 -10.27 -33.82 8.34
N PHE A 7 -9.53 -32.80 7.89
CA PHE A 7 -9.80 -31.43 8.28
C PHE A 7 -11.06 -30.93 7.55
N ASN A 8 -12.20 -31.00 8.22
CA ASN A 8 -13.44 -30.47 7.72
C ASN A 8 -13.49 -28.95 7.95
N ALA A 9 -13.00 -28.19 6.97
CA ALA A 9 -12.99 -26.72 7.01
C ALA A 9 -14.38 -26.11 7.26
N THR A 10 -15.46 -26.81 6.92
CA THR A 10 -16.84 -26.35 7.11
C THR A 10 -17.28 -26.45 8.57
N GLU A 11 -16.90 -27.51 9.27
CA GLU A 11 -17.15 -27.67 10.71
C GLU A 11 -16.26 -26.73 11.53
N ALA A 12 -14.97 -26.63 11.18
CA ALA A 12 -14.07 -25.65 11.80
C ALA A 12 -14.59 -24.20 11.67
N TYR A 13 -15.19 -23.86 10.52
CA TYR A 13 -15.82 -22.55 10.29
C TYR A 13 -17.10 -22.35 11.12
N LYS A 14 -17.97 -23.37 11.20
CA LYS A 14 -19.23 -23.31 11.96
C LYS A 14 -19.00 -23.26 13.47
N ASP A 15 -18.05 -24.03 13.98
CA ASP A 15 -17.85 -24.19 15.43
C ASP A 15 -16.97 -23.08 16.02
N GLY A 16 -15.98 -22.60 15.27
CA GLY A 16 -15.03 -21.60 15.78
C GLY A 16 -15.35 -20.16 15.37
N LEU A 17 -15.69 -19.94 14.09
CA LEU A 17 -15.75 -18.59 13.52
C LEU A 17 -17.17 -18.04 13.47
N GLN A 18 -18.16 -18.83 13.05
CA GLN A 18 -19.53 -18.34 12.86
C GLN A 18 -20.16 -17.65 14.10
N PRO A 19 -19.97 -18.14 15.35
CA PRO A 19 -20.49 -17.47 16.55
C PRO A 19 -19.77 -16.15 16.82
N ALA A 20 -18.45 -16.11 16.64
CA ALA A 20 -17.63 -14.91 16.76
C ALA A 20 -18.03 -13.83 15.74
N MET A 21 -18.36 -14.23 14.51
CA MET A 21 -18.80 -13.32 13.45
C MET A 21 -20.17 -12.70 13.72
N LYS A 22 -21.11 -13.50 14.25
CA LYS A 22 -22.42 -12.97 14.72
C LYS A 22 -22.24 -12.08 15.95
N GLN A 23 -21.34 -12.48 16.84
CA GLN A 23 -21.01 -11.72 18.03
C GLN A 23 -20.34 -10.40 17.70
N ILE A 24 -19.52 -10.25 16.64
CA ILE A 24 -18.96 -8.94 16.24
C ILE A 24 -20.03 -7.96 15.74
N GLY A 25 -21.11 -8.46 15.14
CA GLY A 25 -22.30 -7.64 14.91
C GLY A 25 -23.03 -7.25 16.21
N GLY A 26 -23.00 -8.12 17.22
CA GLY A 26 -23.51 -7.86 18.58
C GLY A 26 -22.46 -7.32 19.57
N VAL A 27 -21.23 -7.03 19.14
CA VAL A 27 -20.07 -6.73 19.99
C VAL A 27 -20.24 -5.35 20.61
N LEU A 28 -21.02 -4.48 19.97
CA LEU A 28 -21.35 -3.19 20.55
C LEU A 28 -22.26 -3.30 21.77
N GLU A 29 -23.04 -4.37 21.92
CA GLU A 29 -23.95 -4.51 23.04
C GLU A 29 -23.29 -5.16 24.28
N ASP A 30 -22.31 -6.07 24.13
CA ASP A 30 -21.93 -7.00 25.22
C ASP A 30 -20.39 -7.23 25.36
N LEU A 31 -19.59 -6.16 25.41
CA LEU A 31 -18.13 -6.18 25.20
C LEU A 31 -17.26 -7.04 26.14
N THR A 32 -17.73 -7.43 27.33
CA THR A 32 -16.86 -8.12 28.31
C THR A 32 -16.82 -9.64 28.14
N LYS A 33 -17.91 -10.27 27.71
CA LYS A 33 -17.99 -11.73 27.51
C LYS A 33 -17.49 -12.14 26.14
N THR A 34 -17.78 -11.33 25.13
CA THR A 34 -17.40 -11.57 23.73
C THR A 34 -15.91 -11.40 23.48
N ALA A 35 -15.28 -10.44 24.15
CA ALA A 35 -13.85 -10.22 24.03
C ALA A 35 -13.04 -11.49 24.38
N ARG A 36 -13.44 -12.24 25.41
CA ARG A 36 -12.75 -13.49 25.78
C ARG A 36 -12.81 -14.57 24.69
N LEU A 37 -13.91 -14.63 23.94
CA LEU A 37 -14.08 -15.59 22.84
C LEU A 37 -13.24 -15.18 21.61
N LEU A 38 -13.27 -13.90 21.25
CA LEU A 38 -12.47 -13.34 20.16
C LEU A 38 -10.97 -13.34 20.46
N THR A 39 -10.59 -13.23 21.73
CA THR A 39 -9.18 -13.25 22.12
C THR A 39 -8.54 -14.63 21.96
N ALA A 40 -9.28 -15.75 21.95
CA ALA A 40 -8.62 -17.06 21.87
C ALA A 40 -7.82 -17.26 20.55
N PRO A 41 -8.36 -16.93 19.36
CA PRO A 41 -7.59 -16.87 18.13
C PRO A 41 -6.53 -15.75 18.12
N LEU A 42 -6.82 -14.59 18.71
CA LEU A 42 -5.91 -13.43 18.68
C LEU A 42 -4.73 -13.57 19.67
N SER A 43 -4.88 -14.36 20.72
CA SER A 43 -3.81 -14.76 21.63
C SER A 43 -2.74 -15.55 20.87
N LEU A 44 -3.11 -16.33 19.85
CA LEU A 44 -2.15 -16.98 18.94
C LEU A 44 -1.41 -15.95 18.07
N CYS A 45 -2.06 -14.83 17.76
CA CYS A 45 -1.49 -13.70 17.03
C CYS A 45 -0.72 -12.71 17.94
N GLY A 46 -0.61 -12.97 19.24
CA GLY A 46 0.11 -12.14 20.21
C GLY A 46 -0.65 -10.91 20.72
N VAL A 47 -1.97 -10.80 20.53
CA VAL A 47 -2.76 -9.65 21.03
C VAL A 47 -3.08 -9.81 22.52
N GLY A 48 -2.71 -8.82 23.35
CA GLY A 48 -3.17 -8.72 24.73
C GLY A 48 -4.63 -8.26 24.82
N SER A 49 -5.40 -8.79 25.79
CA SER A 49 -6.82 -8.45 26.00
C SER A 49 -7.09 -6.95 26.05
N ASP A 50 -6.17 -6.19 26.62
CA ASP A 50 -6.33 -4.76 26.88
C ASP A 50 -6.28 -3.95 25.59
N ARG A 51 -5.40 -4.34 24.65
CA ARG A 51 -5.29 -3.70 23.34
C ARG A 51 -6.52 -3.94 22.46
N PHE A 52 -7.08 -5.15 22.54
CA PHE A 52 -8.35 -5.46 21.86
C PHE A 52 -9.51 -4.61 22.39
N GLN A 53 -9.59 -4.37 23.71
CA GLN A 53 -10.60 -3.48 24.28
C GLN A 53 -10.46 -2.04 23.75
N VAL A 54 -9.23 -1.53 23.66
CA VAL A 54 -8.97 -0.19 23.08
C VAL A 54 -9.50 -0.09 21.65
N TRP A 55 -9.31 -1.11 20.82
CA TRP A 55 -9.87 -1.11 19.46
C TRP A 55 -11.40 -1.11 19.48
N CYS A 56 -12.03 -1.92 20.32
CA CYS A 56 -13.49 -1.95 20.48
C CYS A 56 -14.05 -0.58 20.92
N ASP A 57 -13.39 0.08 21.87
CA ASP A 57 -13.79 1.42 22.33
C ASP A 57 -13.63 2.46 21.21
N LYS A 58 -12.54 2.41 20.44
CA LYS A 58 -12.36 3.26 19.25
C LYS A 58 -13.46 2.99 18.20
N LEU A 59 -13.89 1.74 18.01
CA LEU A 59 -14.98 1.40 17.07
C LEU A 59 -16.31 1.99 17.51
N ARG A 60 -16.69 1.84 18.79
CA ARG A 60 -17.91 2.42 19.38
C ARG A 60 -17.98 3.94 19.22
N ASN A 61 -16.85 4.61 19.40
CA ASN A 61 -16.77 6.06 19.27
C ASN A 61 -16.70 6.52 17.80
N GLY A 62 -16.18 5.67 16.90
CA GLY A 62 -15.89 6.02 15.51
C GLY A 62 -16.97 5.61 14.50
N VAL A 63 -17.87 4.70 14.86
CA VAL A 63 -18.96 4.23 13.98
C VAL A 63 -20.29 4.42 14.69
N LYS A 64 -21.24 5.05 14.01
CA LYS A 64 -22.59 5.23 14.55
C LYS A 64 -23.25 3.87 14.76
N GLU A 65 -23.97 3.71 15.87
CA GLU A 65 -24.70 2.47 16.20
C GLU A 65 -25.59 2.00 15.04
N GLU A 66 -26.32 2.92 14.42
CA GLU A 66 -27.21 2.64 13.28
C GLU A 66 -26.46 2.11 12.03
N ASN A 67 -25.18 2.41 11.90
CA ASN A 67 -24.32 1.97 10.80
C ASN A 67 -23.56 0.68 11.11
N MET A 68 -23.55 0.26 12.37
CA MET A 68 -22.83 -0.93 12.81
C MET A 68 -23.38 -2.19 12.13
N THR A 69 -22.49 -3.05 11.67
CA THR A 69 -22.81 -4.33 11.05
C THR A 69 -21.71 -5.35 11.32
N ALA A 70 -22.04 -6.63 11.19
CA ALA A 70 -21.04 -7.69 11.29
C ALA A 70 -19.99 -7.54 10.18
N ALA A 71 -18.70 -7.59 10.56
CA ALA A 71 -17.60 -7.66 9.61
C ALA A 71 -17.63 -8.98 8.84
N GLN A 72 -16.99 -9.04 7.68
CA GLN A 72 -16.80 -10.29 6.96
C GLN A 72 -15.54 -11.01 7.46
N PRO A 73 -15.55 -12.35 7.64
CA PRO A 73 -14.45 -13.07 8.30
C PRO A 73 -13.12 -12.95 7.55
N ASN A 74 -13.20 -13.01 6.22
CA ASN A 74 -12.08 -12.91 5.29
C ASN A 74 -11.39 -11.53 5.29
N ILE A 75 -12.03 -10.50 5.85
CA ILE A 75 -11.46 -9.17 6.06
C ILE A 75 -11.01 -9.04 7.51
N LEU A 76 -11.90 -9.36 8.44
CA LEU A 76 -11.72 -9.19 9.87
C LEU A 76 -10.46 -9.92 10.37
N ILE A 77 -10.34 -11.22 10.06
CA ILE A 77 -9.28 -12.06 10.62
C ILE A 77 -7.90 -11.55 10.17
N PRO A 78 -7.62 -11.37 8.85
CA PRO A 78 -6.36 -10.79 8.41
C PRO A 78 -6.09 -9.38 8.98
N THR A 79 -7.14 -8.55 9.15
CA THR A 79 -6.98 -7.20 9.70
C THR A 79 -6.53 -7.23 11.16
N LEU A 80 -7.12 -8.13 11.96
CA LEU A 80 -6.73 -8.29 13.36
C LEU A 80 -5.32 -8.87 13.50
N CYS A 81 -4.90 -9.78 12.62
CA CYS A 81 -3.50 -10.23 12.54
C CYS A 81 -2.55 -9.07 12.19
N GLY A 82 -2.92 -8.23 11.24
CA GLY A 82 -2.14 -7.03 10.89
C GLY A 82 -2.00 -6.07 12.08
N LEU A 83 -3.10 -5.81 12.79
CA LEU A 83 -3.13 -5.01 14.01
C LEU A 83 -2.29 -5.61 15.14
N SER A 84 -2.26 -6.94 15.28
CA SER A 84 -1.50 -7.57 16.35
C SER A 84 0.00 -7.35 16.21
N ILE A 85 0.49 -7.32 14.98
CA ILE A 85 1.91 -7.19 14.65
C ILE A 85 2.35 -5.72 14.56
N ASN A 86 1.47 -4.81 14.10
CA ASN A 86 1.79 -3.39 13.93
C ASN A 86 1.33 -2.57 15.14
N PRO A 87 2.20 -1.80 15.84
CA PRO A 87 1.80 -0.99 16.99
C PRO A 87 0.78 0.10 16.62
N ASP A 88 -0.11 0.46 17.55
CA ASP A 88 -1.24 1.38 17.30
C ASP A 88 -0.78 2.82 17.01
N GLU A 89 0.41 3.17 17.47
CA GLU A 89 1.06 4.47 17.28
C GLU A 89 1.86 4.53 15.97
N THR A 90 1.73 3.55 15.09
CA THR A 90 2.39 3.54 13.78
C THR A 90 1.40 3.84 12.66
N LEU A 91 1.92 4.33 11.53
CA LEU A 91 1.13 4.57 10.32
C LEU A 91 0.42 3.28 9.86
N LEU A 92 1.12 2.14 9.81
CA LEU A 92 0.55 0.86 9.42
C LEU A 92 -0.52 0.38 10.42
N GLY A 93 -0.29 0.54 11.73
CA GLY A 93 -1.29 0.22 12.75
C GLY A 93 -2.58 1.01 12.58
N GLU A 94 -2.48 2.32 12.36
CA GLU A 94 -3.66 3.16 12.07
C GLU A 94 -4.32 2.76 10.74
N MET A 95 -3.55 2.40 9.71
CA MET A 95 -4.12 1.92 8.44
C MET A 95 -4.92 0.62 8.60
N PHE A 96 -4.40 -0.36 9.35
CA PHE A 96 -5.16 -1.57 9.65
C PHE A 96 -6.39 -1.26 10.50
N PHE A 97 -6.30 -0.32 11.44
CA PHE A 97 -7.44 0.10 12.24
C PHE A 97 -8.55 0.73 11.37
N ASN A 98 -8.19 1.51 10.35
CA ASN A 98 -9.15 2.07 9.40
C ASN A 98 -9.88 0.98 8.59
N ILE A 99 -9.18 -0.10 8.22
CA ILE A 99 -9.82 -1.28 7.61
C ILE A 99 -10.79 -1.93 8.59
N LEU A 100 -10.39 -2.14 9.85
CA LEU A 100 -11.25 -2.74 10.88
C LEU A 100 -12.52 -1.91 11.06
N GLN A 101 -12.37 -0.59 11.22
CA GLN A 101 -13.49 0.34 11.36
C GLN A 101 -14.43 0.29 10.16
N SER A 102 -13.88 0.30 8.94
CA SER A 102 -14.67 0.24 7.71
C SER A 102 -15.35 -1.12 7.52
N SER A 103 -14.78 -2.20 8.07
CA SER A 103 -15.36 -3.55 7.98
C SER A 103 -16.64 -3.71 8.79
N VAL A 104 -16.83 -2.90 9.84
CA VAL A 104 -18.01 -2.94 10.73
C VAL A 104 -19.00 -1.79 10.47
N ASP A 105 -18.71 -0.90 9.51
CA ASP A 105 -19.61 0.19 9.11
C ASP A 105 -20.29 -0.15 7.77
N LYS A 106 -21.61 -0.39 7.79
CA LYS A 106 -22.38 -0.77 6.58
C LYS A 106 -22.31 0.26 5.45
N THR A 107 -22.01 1.52 5.75
CA THR A 107 -21.88 2.59 4.74
C THR A 107 -20.55 2.48 3.98
N LYS A 108 -19.52 1.92 4.61
CA LYS A 108 -18.16 1.75 4.08
C LYS A 108 -17.88 0.32 3.60
N GLN A 109 -18.47 -0.69 4.24
CA GLN A 109 -18.19 -2.11 4.00
C GLN A 109 -18.32 -2.51 2.52
N LYS A 110 -19.22 -1.88 1.76
CA LYS A 110 -19.41 -2.11 0.31
C LYS A 110 -18.21 -1.71 -0.57
N PHE A 111 -17.33 -0.84 -0.09
CA PHE A 111 -16.13 -0.39 -0.79
C PHE A 111 -14.88 -1.15 -0.37
N LEU A 112 -15.00 -2.03 0.63
CA LEU A 112 -13.87 -2.72 1.22
C LEU A 112 -13.64 -4.04 0.48
N SER A 113 -12.52 -4.13 -0.22
CA SER A 113 -12.12 -5.37 -0.89
C SER A 113 -11.50 -6.35 0.13
N PRO A 114 -11.84 -7.65 0.07
CA PRO A 114 -11.17 -8.68 0.87
C PRO A 114 -9.67 -8.78 0.67
N ALA A 115 -9.12 -8.20 -0.41
CA ALA A 115 -7.68 -8.14 -0.66
C ALA A 115 -6.96 -7.10 0.20
N PHE A 116 -7.65 -6.05 0.68
CA PHE A 116 -7.01 -4.90 1.32
C PHE A 116 -6.14 -5.26 2.54
N PRO A 117 -6.58 -6.09 3.50
CA PRO A 117 -5.72 -6.43 4.63
C PRO A 117 -4.43 -7.14 4.20
N LYS A 118 -4.52 -8.04 3.22
CA LYS A 118 -3.39 -8.83 2.71
C LYS A 118 -2.43 -7.99 1.87
N ILE A 119 -2.95 -6.99 1.17
CA ILE A 119 -2.12 -6.00 0.47
C ILE A 119 -1.41 -5.14 1.51
N LEU A 120 -2.12 -4.65 2.53
CA LEU A 120 -1.52 -3.83 3.58
C LEU A 120 -0.44 -4.57 4.36
N GLU A 121 -0.59 -5.87 4.58
CA GLU A 121 0.44 -6.73 5.20
C GLU A 121 1.75 -6.76 4.42
N GLN A 122 1.70 -6.54 3.11
CA GLN A 122 2.89 -6.50 2.24
C GLN A 122 3.49 -5.09 2.12
N ILE A 123 2.84 -4.05 2.64
CA ILE A 123 3.30 -2.66 2.50
C ILE A 123 4.32 -2.31 3.60
N SER A 124 5.46 -1.77 3.20
CA SER A 124 6.46 -1.21 4.11
C SER A 124 6.05 0.18 4.64
N SER A 125 6.72 0.64 5.71
CA SER A 125 6.49 1.99 6.26
C SER A 125 6.71 3.10 5.22
N GLU A 126 7.76 3.01 4.41
CA GLU A 126 8.04 4.02 3.38
C GLU A 126 7.01 4.01 2.25
N GLU A 127 6.54 2.84 1.85
CA GLU A 127 5.45 2.71 0.87
C GLU A 127 4.12 3.24 1.41
N ALA A 128 3.83 3.02 2.70
CA ALA A 128 2.67 3.61 3.35
C ALA A 128 2.74 5.15 3.35
N ARG A 129 3.92 5.73 3.58
CA ARG A 129 4.14 7.19 3.47
C ARG A 129 3.94 7.67 2.04
N LEU A 130 4.46 6.94 1.05
CA LEU A 130 4.29 7.22 -0.38
C LEU A 130 2.81 7.20 -0.80
N LEU A 131 2.05 6.19 -0.38
CA LEU A 131 0.60 6.11 -0.63
C LEU A 131 -0.18 7.23 0.07
N THR A 132 0.22 7.59 1.29
CA THR A 132 -0.37 8.71 2.03
C THR A 132 -0.12 10.03 1.30
N TYR A 133 1.11 10.25 0.82
CA TYR A 133 1.43 11.42 0.00
C TYR A 133 0.57 11.46 -1.27
N LEU A 134 0.46 10.35 -2.01
CA LEU A 134 -0.34 10.26 -3.23
C LEU A 134 -1.83 10.53 -2.99
N LYS A 135 -2.37 10.10 -1.85
CA LYS A 135 -3.77 10.40 -1.48
C LYS A 135 -4.05 11.90 -1.42
N TYR A 136 -3.13 12.67 -0.84
CA TYR A 136 -3.32 14.11 -0.61
C TYR A 136 -2.78 15.02 -1.72
N ASN A 137 -1.83 14.55 -2.55
CA ASN A 137 -1.20 15.33 -3.62
C ASN A 137 -1.56 14.85 -5.04
N GLN A 138 -2.39 13.80 -5.15
CA GLN A 138 -2.86 13.15 -6.39
C GLN A 138 -1.79 12.45 -7.23
N HIS A 139 -0.57 12.98 -7.28
CA HIS A 139 0.54 12.44 -8.07
C HIS A 139 1.90 12.84 -7.51
N ILE A 140 2.94 12.12 -7.96
CA ILE A 140 4.35 12.48 -7.75
C ILE A 140 4.99 12.58 -9.12
N GLU A 141 5.54 13.74 -9.44
CA GLU A 141 6.37 13.91 -10.64
C GLU A 141 7.77 13.35 -10.37
N PHE A 142 8.39 12.78 -11.40
CA PHE A 142 9.79 12.37 -11.34
C PHE A 142 10.41 12.36 -12.75
N ILE A 143 11.72 12.51 -12.79
CA ILE A 143 12.52 12.54 -14.01
C ILE A 143 13.61 11.49 -13.87
N TYR A 144 13.79 10.67 -14.89
CA TYR A 144 14.81 9.63 -14.90
C TYR A 144 15.41 9.45 -16.29
N PHE A 145 16.64 8.93 -16.33
CA PHE A 145 17.20 8.36 -17.54
C PHE A 145 16.95 6.86 -17.57
N MET A 146 16.71 6.33 -18.77
CA MET A 146 16.76 4.90 -19.00
C MET A 146 18.14 4.55 -19.57
N GLU A 147 18.94 3.81 -18.81
CA GLU A 147 20.28 3.37 -19.19
C GLU A 147 20.39 1.84 -19.16
N ASN A 148 21.14 1.25 -20.09
CA ASN A 148 21.51 -0.16 -19.98
C ASN A 148 22.57 -0.34 -18.89
N ASN A 149 22.28 -1.19 -17.92
CA ASN A 149 23.29 -1.64 -16.97
C ASN A 149 24.31 -2.59 -17.63
N GLU A 150 25.31 -3.02 -16.87
CA GLU A 150 26.38 -3.92 -17.34
C GLU A 150 25.89 -5.27 -17.87
N HIS A 151 24.65 -5.65 -17.54
CA HIS A 151 24.00 -6.88 -17.98
C HIS A 151 23.00 -6.68 -19.13
N GLY A 152 22.93 -5.47 -19.70
CA GLY A 152 22.02 -5.14 -20.80
C GLY A 152 20.55 -4.99 -20.37
N VAL A 153 20.29 -4.85 -19.06
CA VAL A 153 18.97 -4.56 -18.52
C VAL A 153 18.80 -3.05 -18.39
N TYR A 154 17.67 -2.53 -18.87
CA TYR A 154 17.32 -1.14 -18.69
C TYR A 154 17.07 -0.83 -17.21
N ALA A 155 17.82 0.14 -16.68
CA ALA A 155 17.69 0.66 -15.33
C ALA A 155 17.18 2.10 -15.36
N GLU A 156 16.30 2.44 -14.41
CA GLU A 156 15.87 3.81 -14.17
C GLU A 156 16.93 4.51 -13.30
N ASN A 157 17.65 5.47 -13.87
CA ASN A 157 18.55 6.34 -13.13
C ASN A 157 17.81 7.64 -12.77
N MET A 158 17.38 7.76 -11.51
CA MET A 158 16.54 8.86 -11.03
C MET A 158 17.33 10.18 -10.99
N ILE A 159 16.84 11.17 -11.73
CA ILE A 159 17.41 12.53 -11.74
C ILE A 159 16.77 13.36 -10.64
N GLU A 160 15.44 13.38 -10.60
CA GLU A 160 14.67 14.25 -9.72
C GLU A 160 13.35 13.58 -9.36
N ILE A 161 12.94 13.73 -8.10
CA ILE A 161 11.64 13.28 -7.61
C ILE A 161 11.06 14.48 -6.88
N PHE A 162 9.82 14.85 -7.23
CA PHE A 162 9.16 16.00 -6.67
C PHE A 162 8.40 15.66 -5.38
N CYS A 163 9.07 14.92 -4.49
CA CYS A 163 8.66 14.66 -3.10
C CYS A 163 9.90 14.33 -2.26
N ASP A 164 9.80 14.54 -0.94
CA ASP A 164 10.89 14.30 0.01
C ASP A 164 11.06 12.80 0.32
N ILE A 165 11.63 12.07 -0.64
CA ILE A 165 11.89 10.62 -0.57
C ILE A 165 13.25 10.35 -1.22
N ASP A 166 14.03 9.46 -0.60
CA ASP A 166 15.28 8.98 -1.17
C ASP A 166 15.08 8.38 -2.58
N LYS A 167 15.99 8.71 -3.50
CA LYS A 167 15.84 8.35 -4.91
C LYS A 167 15.93 6.86 -5.18
N ASP A 168 16.83 6.18 -4.47
CA ASP A 168 17.05 4.74 -4.65
C ASP A 168 15.86 3.96 -4.07
N LEU A 169 15.39 4.36 -2.89
CA LEU A 169 14.20 3.79 -2.27
C LEU A 169 12.92 4.06 -3.05
N PHE A 170 12.78 5.23 -3.67
CA PHE A 170 11.61 5.56 -4.47
C PHE A 170 11.41 4.60 -5.64
N SER A 171 12.48 4.22 -6.35
CA SER A 171 12.38 3.27 -7.45
C SER A 171 11.88 1.91 -6.97
N ILE A 172 12.44 1.39 -5.88
CA ILE A 172 12.04 0.09 -5.31
C ILE A 172 10.56 0.13 -4.87
N ASN A 173 10.19 1.14 -4.08
CA ASN A 173 8.84 1.31 -3.55
C ASN A 173 7.81 1.53 -4.67
N LYS A 174 8.15 2.33 -5.69
CA LYS A 174 7.30 2.53 -6.88
C LYS A 174 7.01 1.19 -7.56
N HIS A 175 8.03 0.37 -7.81
CA HIS A 175 7.86 -0.89 -8.52
C HIS A 175 7.04 -1.89 -7.70
N HIS A 176 7.30 -2.00 -6.39
CA HIS A 176 6.54 -2.91 -5.55
C HIS A 176 5.07 -2.47 -5.41
N LEU A 177 4.78 -1.18 -5.20
CA LEU A 177 3.41 -0.68 -5.22
C LEU A 177 2.70 -0.88 -6.58
N THR A 178 3.46 -0.86 -7.68
CA THR A 178 2.93 -1.18 -9.02
C THR A 178 2.57 -2.67 -9.11
N LEU A 179 3.42 -3.56 -8.59
CA LEU A 179 3.16 -5.01 -8.52
C LEU A 179 1.96 -5.35 -7.63
N LEU A 180 1.78 -4.62 -6.52
CA LEU A 180 0.58 -4.71 -5.67
C LEU A 180 -0.68 -4.14 -6.34
N GLY A 181 -0.55 -3.55 -7.53
CA GLY A 181 -1.66 -3.01 -8.30
C GLY A 181 -2.28 -1.75 -7.70
N LEU A 182 -1.53 -0.98 -6.90
CA LEU A 182 -2.03 0.23 -6.24
C LEU A 182 -1.72 1.51 -7.03
N VAL A 183 -0.57 1.53 -7.72
CA VAL A 183 -0.11 2.70 -8.46
C VAL A 183 0.11 2.37 -9.93
N THR A 184 0.09 3.41 -10.75
CA THR A 184 0.49 3.38 -12.15
C THR A 184 1.34 4.62 -12.43
N PHE A 185 2.22 4.53 -13.42
CA PHE A 185 2.96 5.68 -13.89
C PHE A 185 2.63 5.99 -15.35
N GLY A 186 2.62 7.27 -15.68
CA GLY A 186 2.42 7.77 -17.04
C GLY A 186 3.44 8.85 -17.38
N TYR A 187 3.72 9.03 -18.67
CA TYR A 187 4.60 10.10 -19.13
C TYR A 187 3.88 11.43 -19.16
N SER A 188 4.48 12.46 -18.57
CA SER A 188 3.92 13.81 -18.50
C SER A 188 4.34 14.71 -19.66
N LYS A 189 5.46 14.38 -20.30
CA LYS A 189 6.01 15.10 -21.46
C LYS A 189 6.63 14.11 -22.44
N GLN A 190 6.89 14.58 -23.65
CA GLN A 190 7.65 13.82 -24.64
C GLN A 190 9.05 13.49 -24.09
N ALA A 191 9.49 12.25 -24.30
CA ALA A 191 10.82 11.82 -23.91
C ALA A 191 11.88 12.52 -24.78
N GLU A 192 13.01 12.83 -24.16
CA GLU A 192 14.14 13.49 -24.83
C GLU A 192 15.26 12.47 -25.06
N ALA A 193 15.70 12.30 -26.30
CA ALA A 193 16.78 11.40 -26.66
C ALA A 193 18.12 12.14 -26.78
N PHE A 194 19.18 11.54 -26.25
CA PHE A 194 20.53 12.08 -26.26
C PHE A 194 21.55 11.04 -26.72
N PHE A 195 22.61 11.53 -27.38
CA PHE A 195 23.86 10.79 -27.53
C PHE A 195 24.72 11.07 -26.29
N LYS A 196 25.27 10.01 -25.70
CA LYS A 196 26.21 10.08 -24.58
C LYS A 196 27.63 9.84 -25.10
N ASP A 197 28.50 10.84 -24.93
CA ASP A 197 29.92 10.84 -25.28
C ASP A 197 30.75 11.16 -24.02
N GLY A 198 31.19 10.12 -23.32
CA GLY A 198 31.67 10.27 -21.94
C GLY A 198 30.59 10.89 -21.04
N ASP A 199 30.90 12.01 -20.39
CA ASP A 199 29.97 12.77 -19.55
C ASP A 199 29.13 13.78 -20.34
N ARG A 200 29.41 13.96 -21.64
CA ARG A 200 28.70 14.92 -22.48
C ARG A 200 27.41 14.32 -23.02
N LEU A 201 26.31 15.03 -22.84
CA LEU A 201 25.02 14.72 -23.45
C LEU A 201 24.75 15.64 -24.64
N ILE A 202 24.46 15.06 -25.80
CA ILE A 202 24.15 15.77 -27.04
C ILE A 202 22.71 15.43 -27.43
N ALA A 203 21.79 16.39 -27.31
CA ALA A 203 20.39 16.18 -27.65
C ALA A 203 20.22 15.84 -29.13
N TYR A 204 19.39 14.84 -29.46
CA TYR A 204 19.14 14.41 -30.84
C TYR A 204 18.61 15.56 -31.71
N GLU A 205 17.80 16.45 -31.12
CA GLU A 205 17.18 17.57 -31.82
C GLU A 205 18.11 18.76 -32.05
N SER A 206 19.26 18.79 -31.37
CA SER A 206 20.28 19.83 -31.53
C SER A 206 20.91 19.79 -32.92
N GLN A 207 21.57 20.88 -33.35
CA GLN A 207 22.29 20.92 -34.62
C GLN A 207 23.37 19.82 -34.71
N GLU A 208 24.08 19.59 -33.60
CA GLU A 208 25.12 18.56 -33.52
C GLU A 208 24.53 17.15 -33.54
N GLY A 209 23.46 16.89 -32.79
CA GLY A 209 22.76 15.60 -32.79
C GLY A 209 22.22 15.23 -34.16
N LYS A 210 21.60 16.19 -34.86
CA LYS A 210 21.13 16.01 -36.24
C LYS A 210 22.27 15.67 -37.20
N LYS A 211 23.44 16.30 -37.05
CA LYS A 211 24.62 16.00 -37.85
C LYS A 211 25.13 14.57 -37.61
N ILE A 212 25.19 14.12 -36.36
CA ILE A 212 25.58 12.74 -35.99
C ILE A 212 24.65 11.70 -36.65
N LEU A 213 23.33 11.96 -36.64
CA LEU A 213 22.34 11.11 -37.28
C LEU A 213 22.51 11.04 -38.80
N VAL A 214 22.60 12.19 -39.47
CA VAL A 214 22.74 12.28 -40.95
C VAL A 214 24.04 11.63 -41.43
N GLU A 215 25.13 11.79 -40.68
CA GLU A 215 26.42 11.20 -41.01
C GLU A 215 26.52 9.69 -40.65
N ASN A 216 25.44 9.06 -40.15
CA ASN A 216 25.40 7.67 -39.67
C ASN A 216 26.49 7.35 -38.64
N LYS A 217 26.87 8.33 -37.80
CA LYS A 217 27.89 8.17 -36.75
C LYS A 217 27.31 7.73 -35.40
N PHE A 218 26.00 7.49 -35.32
CA PHE A 218 25.30 7.16 -34.08
C PHE A 218 25.81 5.87 -33.41
N SER A 219 26.39 4.93 -34.17
CA SER A 219 27.02 3.71 -33.63
C SER A 219 28.20 4.00 -32.70
N ASN A 220 28.80 5.18 -32.78
CA ASN A 220 29.94 5.59 -31.96
C ASN A 220 29.52 6.12 -30.58
N TYR A 221 28.22 6.25 -30.33
CA TYR A 221 27.68 6.88 -29.13
C TYR A 221 26.70 5.93 -28.42
N LYS A 222 26.64 6.01 -27.09
CA LYS A 222 25.55 5.39 -26.34
C LYS A 222 24.28 6.23 -26.53
N SER A 223 23.15 5.56 -26.75
CA SER A 223 21.83 6.22 -26.70
C SER A 223 21.29 6.21 -25.28
N ILE A 224 20.80 7.36 -24.83
CA ILE A 224 20.14 7.52 -23.54
C ILE A 224 18.87 8.33 -23.73
N THR A 225 17.80 7.93 -23.03
CA THR A 225 16.49 8.60 -23.10
C THR A 225 16.11 9.14 -21.73
N LYS A 226 15.78 10.42 -21.68
CA LYS A 226 15.25 11.11 -20.50
C LYS A 226 13.74 11.08 -20.53
N TYR A 227 13.13 10.64 -19.44
CA TYR A 227 11.69 10.56 -19.28
C TYR A 227 11.22 11.53 -18.19
N TYR A 228 10.06 12.15 -18.46
CA TYR A 228 9.30 12.93 -17.48
C TYR A 228 8.05 12.12 -17.16
N ALA A 229 7.91 11.69 -15.93
CA ALA A 229 6.87 10.76 -15.51
C ALA A 229 6.10 11.27 -14.29
N LYS A 230 4.92 10.69 -14.12
CA LYS A 230 4.02 10.93 -12.99
C LYS A 230 3.60 9.59 -12.42
N LEU A 231 3.81 9.40 -11.13
CA LEU A 231 3.24 8.29 -10.37
C LEU A 231 1.87 8.71 -9.84
N THR A 232 0.86 7.87 -10.03
CA THR A 232 -0.53 8.13 -9.62
C THR A 232 -1.16 6.88 -9.04
N LEU A 233 -2.17 7.05 -8.20
CA LEU A 233 -3.04 5.94 -7.80
C LEU A 233 -3.92 5.52 -8.97
N ASN A 234 -3.98 4.22 -9.27
CA ASN A 234 -5.03 3.70 -10.16
C ASN A 234 -6.37 3.62 -9.40
N ASP A 235 -7.47 3.23 -10.05
CA ASP A 235 -8.78 3.24 -9.40
C ASP A 235 -8.90 2.26 -8.23
N PHE A 236 -8.20 1.12 -8.29
CA PHE A 236 -8.12 0.18 -7.17
C PHE A 236 -7.29 0.75 -6.02
N GLY A 237 -6.18 1.41 -6.33
CA GLY A 237 -5.35 2.13 -5.37
C GLY A 237 -6.08 3.27 -4.68
N LYS A 238 -6.92 4.03 -5.40
CA LYS A 238 -7.80 5.06 -4.82
C LYS A 238 -8.76 4.44 -3.81
N ALA A 239 -9.46 3.37 -4.19
CA ALA A 239 -10.34 2.66 -3.26
C ALA A 239 -9.59 2.12 -2.03
N PHE A 240 -8.37 1.62 -2.22
CA PHE A 240 -7.50 1.16 -1.13
C PHE A 240 -7.15 2.30 -0.18
N VAL A 241 -6.61 3.42 -0.66
CA VAL A 241 -6.21 4.53 0.22
C VAL A 241 -7.41 5.25 0.83
N ASP A 242 -8.57 5.24 0.19
CA ASP A 242 -9.81 5.80 0.73
C ASP A 242 -10.30 5.06 1.97
N ILE A 243 -10.10 3.75 2.01
CA ILE A 243 -10.39 2.92 3.19
C ILE A 243 -9.24 2.96 4.20
N CYS A 244 -8.00 2.78 3.75
CA CYS A 244 -6.87 2.54 4.65
C CYS A 244 -6.28 3.81 5.26
N ILE A 245 -6.40 4.97 4.61
CA ILE A 245 -5.67 6.18 5.02
C ILE A 245 -6.67 7.23 5.51
N SER A 246 -6.61 7.63 6.78
CA SER A 246 -7.46 8.68 7.36
C SER A 246 -6.70 10.02 7.46
N GLU A 247 -7.36 11.09 7.91
CA GLU A 247 -6.65 12.36 8.20
C GLU A 247 -5.58 12.14 9.27
N LYS A 248 -5.83 11.28 10.26
CA LYS A 248 -4.83 10.91 11.27
C LYS A 248 -3.57 10.28 10.65
N CYS A 249 -3.71 9.51 9.57
CA CYS A 249 -2.55 8.97 8.84
C CYS A 249 -1.65 10.08 8.25
N ARG A 250 -2.21 11.25 7.94
CA ARG A 250 -1.44 12.39 7.41
C ARG A 250 -0.50 13.00 8.45
N GLU A 251 -0.88 12.97 9.73
CA GLU A 251 -0.08 13.50 10.82
C GLU A 251 1.30 12.82 10.91
N PHE A 252 1.38 11.53 10.54
CA PHE A 252 2.64 10.78 10.49
C PHE A 252 3.63 11.26 9.44
N LEU A 253 3.16 12.03 8.43
CA LEU A 253 4.06 12.64 7.45
C LEU A 253 4.78 13.87 8.01
N ALA A 254 4.18 14.58 8.96
CA ALA A 254 4.75 15.78 9.57
C ALA A 254 5.77 15.48 10.68
N SER A 255 5.72 14.27 11.24
CA SER A 255 6.50 13.86 12.41
C SER A 255 7.90 13.33 12.10
N SER A 256 8.28 13.23 10.82
CA SER A 256 9.60 12.71 10.44
C SER A 256 10.62 13.84 10.37
N PRO A 257 11.75 13.77 11.11
CA PRO A 257 12.82 14.74 10.96
C PRO A 257 13.40 14.62 9.55
N SER A 258 13.55 15.76 8.88
CA SER A 258 14.41 15.95 7.71
C SER A 258 15.85 15.54 7.98
#